data_AF-A0A965MW38-F1
#
_entry.id   AF-A0A965MW38-F1
#
_cell.length_a   1.000
_cell.length_b   1.000
_cell.length_c   1.000
_cell.angle_alpha   90.00
_cell.angle_beta   90.00
_cell.angle_gamma   90.00
#
_symmetry.space_group_name_H-M   'P 1'
#
loop_
_entity.id
_entity.type
_entity.pdbx_description
1 polymer ?
#
loop_
_entity_poly.entity_id
_entity_poly.type
_entity_poly.pdbx_seq_one_letter_code
_entity_poly.pdbx_strand_id
1 'polypeptide(L)'
;MQNYTQTILLIGNHASLHTDAFIENSNQHKIIKLRFESSDPFDEATSNKIWLDNQSINTQRDYDIESLVLAINENKLPSTLSNVTLIVGDPSELLYQALLLAMLKEDPNDFRGIKENESPSDVVNLFLYPVGMMAQDIRKELSNLMYCLKKHEMGTYLIRKEEKDLDSLFKLLLNSLTFMSIVELEDQIKGIEHLVSPRLSMQE
;
A
#
# COMPACT_ATOMS: atom_id res chain seq x y z
N MET A 1 -0.14 -24.86 -10.99
CA MET A 1 -0.20 -23.53 -10.37
C MET A 1 0.80 -23.53 -9.23
N GLN A 2 1.67 -22.52 -9.14
CA GLN A 2 2.47 -22.32 -7.93
C GLN A 2 1.53 -21.86 -6.81
N ASN A 3 1.63 -22.49 -5.63
CA ASN A 3 0.89 -22.08 -4.44
C ASN A 3 1.76 -21.09 -3.68
N TYR A 4 1.41 -19.80 -3.77
CA TYR A 4 2.08 -18.75 -3.00
C TYR A 4 1.50 -18.68 -1.59
N THR A 5 2.35 -18.37 -0.62
CA THR A 5 1.95 -18.19 0.78
C THR A 5 1.16 -16.90 0.96
N GLN A 6 1.59 -15.81 0.31
CA GLN A 6 0.97 -14.49 0.39
C GLN A 6 0.97 -13.79 -0.98
N THR A 7 0.03 -12.86 -1.16
CA THR A 7 0.06 -11.91 -2.27
C THR A 7 0.38 -10.53 -1.73
N ILE A 8 1.52 -9.99 -2.13
CA ILE A 8 2.07 -8.72 -1.65
C ILE A 8 1.94 -7.69 -2.76
N LEU A 9 1.37 -6.53 -2.43
CA LEU A 9 1.24 -5.40 -3.32
C LEU A 9 2.23 -4.30 -2.91
N LEU A 10 3.17 -3.98 -3.81
CA LEU A 10 4.04 -2.82 -3.70
C LEU A 10 3.37 -1.64 -4.40
N ILE A 11 3.08 -0.56 -3.68
CA ILE A 11 2.45 0.63 -4.26
C ILE A 11 3.42 1.80 -4.19
N GLY A 12 3.49 2.54 -5.30
CA GLY A 12 4.30 3.74 -5.42
C GLY A 12 5.70 3.46 -5.93
N ASN A 13 6.38 4.55 -6.27
CA ASN A 13 7.72 4.50 -6.84
C ASN A 13 8.75 4.20 -5.75
N HIS A 14 8.56 4.66 -4.50
CA HIS A 14 9.50 4.37 -3.41
C HIS A 14 9.49 2.88 -3.05
N ALA A 15 8.31 2.28 -2.87
CA ALA A 15 8.20 0.84 -2.62
C ALA A 15 8.83 0.01 -3.75
N SER A 16 8.71 0.50 -4.98
CA SER A 16 9.23 -0.17 -6.16
C SER A 16 10.77 -0.17 -6.23
N LEU A 17 11.47 0.77 -5.59
CA LEU A 17 12.94 0.78 -5.51
C LEU A 17 13.49 -0.46 -4.80
N HIS A 18 12.72 -1.01 -3.85
CA HIS A 18 13.13 -2.18 -3.06
C HIS A 18 12.73 -3.51 -3.68
N THR A 19 12.25 -3.49 -4.93
CA THR A 19 11.77 -4.67 -5.68
C THR A 19 12.71 -5.88 -5.53
N ASP A 20 14.02 -5.69 -5.60
CA ASP A 20 14.98 -6.80 -5.68
C ASP A 20 14.96 -7.65 -4.40
N ALA A 21 14.74 -7.02 -3.23
CA ALA A 21 14.54 -7.72 -1.97
C ALA A 21 13.30 -8.63 -1.99
N PHE A 22 12.27 -8.24 -2.75
CA PHE A 22 11.05 -9.01 -2.94
C PHE A 22 11.18 -10.09 -4.02
N ILE A 23 11.96 -9.84 -5.08
CA ILE A 23 12.19 -10.82 -6.18
C ILE A 23 12.92 -12.07 -5.65
N GLU A 24 13.89 -11.92 -4.76
CA GLU A 24 14.59 -13.07 -4.15
C GLU A 24 13.64 -14.04 -3.44
N ASN A 25 12.46 -13.56 -3.00
CA ASN A 25 11.42 -14.32 -2.32
C ASN A 25 10.21 -14.66 -3.21
N SER A 26 10.29 -14.37 -4.52
CA SER A 26 9.18 -14.57 -5.47
C SER A 26 8.77 -16.02 -5.69
N ASN A 27 9.59 -16.98 -5.24
CA ASN A 27 9.22 -18.40 -5.25
C ASN A 27 8.22 -18.75 -4.13
N GLN A 28 8.09 -17.92 -3.10
CA GLN A 28 7.22 -18.14 -1.95
C GLN A 28 6.02 -17.20 -1.95
N HIS A 29 6.21 -15.95 -2.39
CA HIS A 29 5.17 -14.92 -2.38
C HIS A 29 4.89 -14.39 -3.77
N LYS A 30 3.63 -14.10 -4.07
CA LYS A 30 3.25 -13.39 -5.29
C LYS A 30 3.44 -11.90 -5.07
N ILE A 31 4.30 -11.27 -5.87
CA ILE A 31 4.54 -9.83 -5.80
C ILE A 31 3.82 -9.14 -6.95
N ILE A 32 3.01 -8.13 -6.64
CA ILE A 32 2.30 -7.27 -7.58
C ILE A 32 2.80 -5.84 -7.38
N LYS A 33 2.97 -5.07 -8.45
CA LYS A 33 3.40 -3.66 -8.38
C LYS A 33 2.34 -2.72 -8.93
N LEU A 34 2.10 -1.64 -8.21
CA LEU A 34 1.29 -0.52 -8.67
C LEU A 34 2.12 0.77 -8.67
N ARG A 35 2.35 1.36 -9.84
CA ARG A 35 3.20 2.56 -9.99
C ARG A 35 2.51 3.66 -10.75
N PHE A 36 2.91 4.90 -10.51
CA PHE A 36 2.46 6.06 -11.29
C PHE A 36 3.59 6.54 -12.18
N GLU A 37 3.28 6.80 -13.45
CA GLU A 37 4.14 7.45 -14.42
C GLU A 37 3.47 8.75 -14.86
N SER A 38 4.11 9.88 -14.56
CA SER A 38 3.67 11.19 -15.03
C SER A 38 3.93 11.33 -16.53
N SER A 39 3.01 11.97 -17.25
CA SER A 39 3.26 12.42 -18.62
C SER A 39 4.44 13.38 -18.69
N ASP A 40 5.11 13.42 -19.83
CA ASP A 40 6.07 14.45 -20.12
C ASP A 40 5.31 15.77 -20.32
N PRO A 41 5.57 16.82 -19.49
CA PRO A 41 4.87 18.10 -19.61
C PRO A 41 5.16 18.82 -20.94
N PHE A 42 6.17 18.39 -21.70
CA PHE A 42 6.55 18.95 -23.00
C PHE A 42 6.06 18.10 -24.19
N ASP A 43 5.45 16.93 -23.94
CA ASP A 43 4.88 16.07 -24.98
C ASP A 43 3.38 15.84 -24.74
N GLU A 44 2.55 16.62 -25.44
CA GLU A 44 1.09 16.52 -25.41
C GLU A 44 0.55 15.15 -25.87
N ALA A 45 1.36 14.32 -26.52
CA ALA A 45 0.97 12.96 -26.90
C ALA A 45 1.05 11.97 -25.72
N THR A 46 1.68 12.35 -24.61
CA THR A 46 1.81 11.51 -23.42
C THR A 46 0.71 11.81 -22.41
N SER A 47 0.25 10.78 -21.69
CA SER A 47 -0.73 10.92 -20.62
C SER A 47 -0.23 10.22 -19.37
N ASN A 48 -0.68 10.70 -18.21
CA ASN A 48 -0.44 10.06 -16.93
C ASN A 48 -0.93 8.61 -16.97
N LYS A 49 -0.12 7.71 -16.40
CA LYS A 49 -0.39 6.27 -16.37
C LYS A 49 -0.28 5.71 -14.97
N ILE A 50 -1.20 4.81 -14.65
CA ILE A 50 -1.05 3.86 -13.56
C ILE A 50 -0.62 2.53 -14.17
N TRP A 51 0.46 1.96 -13.66
CA TRP A 51 0.97 0.67 -14.07
C TRP A 51 0.64 -0.38 -13.02
N LEU A 52 -0.12 -1.40 -13.39
CA LEU A 52 -0.28 -2.64 -12.64
C LEU A 52 0.62 -3.72 -13.28
N ASP A 53 1.74 -4.01 -12.64
CA ASP A 53 2.85 -4.77 -13.23
C ASP A 53 3.24 -4.24 -14.63
N ASN A 54 2.90 -5.00 -15.67
CA ASN A 54 3.20 -4.67 -17.07
C ASN A 54 1.98 -4.11 -17.83
N GLN A 55 0.84 -3.93 -17.16
CA GLN A 55 -0.38 -3.37 -17.73
C GLN A 55 -0.47 -1.88 -17.37
N SER A 56 -0.61 -1.01 -18.37
CA SER A 56 -0.84 0.41 -18.15
C SER A 56 -2.30 0.77 -18.28
N ILE A 57 -2.70 1.71 -17.44
CA ILE A 57 -4.00 2.37 -17.44
C ILE A 57 -3.72 3.86 -17.65
N ASN A 58 -4.12 4.41 -18.79
CA ASN A 58 -4.05 5.85 -19.00
C ASN A 58 -5.12 6.50 -18.13
N THR A 59 -4.74 7.46 -17.29
CA THR A 59 -5.69 8.12 -16.39
C THR A 59 -6.26 9.39 -17.00
N GLN A 60 -5.60 10.03 -17.98
CA GLN A 60 -5.94 11.36 -18.55
C GLN A 60 -6.26 12.44 -17.49
N ARG A 61 -5.89 12.20 -16.24
CA ARG A 61 -6.30 12.97 -15.07
C ARG A 61 -5.08 13.50 -14.34
N ASP A 62 -5.30 14.54 -13.55
CA ASP A 62 -4.28 15.16 -12.73
C ASP A 62 -3.76 14.22 -11.63
N TYR A 63 -2.57 14.50 -11.12
CA TYR A 63 -1.97 13.77 -10.02
C TYR A 63 -2.43 14.35 -8.66
N ASP A 64 -3.71 14.16 -8.37
CA ASP A 64 -4.34 14.49 -7.09
C ASP A 64 -5.15 13.29 -6.56
N ILE A 65 -5.50 13.29 -5.26
CA ILE A 65 -6.18 12.14 -4.63
C ILE A 65 -7.54 11.85 -5.29
N GLU A 66 -8.35 12.86 -5.58
CA GLU A 66 -9.69 12.69 -6.11
C GLU A 66 -9.65 12.06 -7.51
N SER A 67 -8.80 12.62 -8.37
CA SER A 67 -8.53 12.11 -9.72
C SER A 67 -8.01 10.68 -9.72
N LEU A 68 -7.10 10.35 -8.80
CA LEU A 68 -6.54 9.01 -8.68
C LEU A 68 -7.58 7.99 -8.18
N VAL A 69 -8.36 8.31 -7.13
CA VAL A 69 -9.43 7.43 -6.63
C VAL A 69 -10.44 7.12 -7.71
N LEU A 70 -10.84 8.13 -8.49
CA LEU A 70 -11.74 7.94 -9.62
C LEU A 70 -11.15 7.02 -10.67
N ALA A 71 -9.91 7.25 -11.10
CA ALA A 71 -9.23 6.39 -12.07
C ALA A 71 -9.09 4.94 -11.57
N ILE A 72 -8.74 4.75 -10.30
CA ILE A 72 -8.61 3.43 -9.65
C ILE A 72 -9.96 2.67 -9.68
N ASN A 73 -11.05 3.35 -9.35
CA ASN A 73 -12.39 2.76 -9.30
C ASN A 73 -12.95 2.45 -10.70
N GLU A 74 -12.79 3.37 -11.66
CA GLU A 74 -13.22 3.16 -13.05
C GLU A 74 -12.55 1.93 -13.69
N ASN A 75 -11.29 1.68 -13.33
CA ASN A 75 -10.51 0.53 -13.78
C ASN A 75 -10.65 -0.71 -12.89
N LYS A 76 -11.53 -0.67 -11.88
CA LYS A 76 -11.86 -1.80 -10.99
C LYS A 76 -10.64 -2.44 -10.31
N LEU A 77 -9.61 -1.63 -10.04
CA LEU A 77 -8.38 -2.13 -9.42
C LEU A 77 -8.62 -2.82 -8.06
N PRO A 78 -9.50 -2.32 -7.16
CA PRO A 78 -9.77 -3.02 -5.90
C PRO A 78 -10.27 -4.46 -6.09
N SER A 79 -11.13 -4.71 -7.08
CA SER A 79 -11.62 -6.06 -7.39
C SER A 79 -10.50 -6.97 -7.92
N THR A 80 -9.63 -6.43 -8.77
CA THR A 80 -8.45 -7.14 -9.30
C THR A 80 -7.45 -7.51 -8.21
N LEU A 81 -7.41 -6.73 -7.13
CA LEU A 81 -6.48 -6.87 -6.01
C LEU A 81 -7.10 -7.55 -4.78
N SER A 82 -8.27 -8.18 -4.92
CA SER A 82 -9.02 -8.82 -3.84
C SER A 82 -8.26 -9.91 -3.06
N ASN A 83 -7.24 -10.53 -3.66
CA ASN A 83 -6.42 -11.57 -3.01
C ASN A 83 -5.14 -11.04 -2.35
N VAL A 84 -4.92 -9.72 -2.34
CA VAL A 84 -3.75 -9.11 -1.67
C VAL A 84 -3.90 -9.28 -0.17
N THR A 85 -2.84 -9.72 0.51
CA THR A 85 -2.79 -9.91 1.96
C THR A 85 -1.89 -8.89 2.65
N LEU A 86 -0.90 -8.35 1.94
CA LEU A 86 0.02 -7.34 2.44
C LEU A 86 0.19 -6.22 1.43
N ILE A 87 -0.02 -4.98 1.85
CA ILE A 87 0.21 -3.77 1.07
C ILE A 87 1.44 -3.05 1.64
N VAL A 88 2.44 -2.81 0.81
CA VAL A 88 3.67 -2.12 1.19
C VAL A 88 3.81 -0.85 0.37
N GLY A 89 4.07 0.27 1.04
CA GLY A 89 4.44 1.48 0.33
C GLY A 89 4.57 2.71 1.21
N ASP A 90 4.98 3.80 0.59
CA ASP A 90 5.18 5.05 1.29
C ASP A 90 3.83 5.77 1.42
N PRO A 91 3.33 6.00 2.65
CA PRO A 91 2.05 6.67 2.85
C PRO A 91 2.08 8.12 2.32
N SER A 92 3.25 8.68 2.03
CA SER A 92 3.41 10.01 1.45
C SER A 92 3.04 10.09 -0.03
N GLU A 93 3.04 8.96 -0.76
CA GLU A 93 2.70 8.94 -2.17
C GLU A 93 1.18 8.95 -2.40
N LEU A 94 0.67 9.89 -3.19
CA LEU A 94 -0.78 10.03 -3.41
C LEU A 94 -1.42 8.77 -4.01
N LEU A 95 -0.70 8.03 -4.88
CA LEU A 95 -1.17 6.75 -5.42
C LEU A 95 -1.44 5.73 -4.30
N TYR A 96 -0.57 5.66 -3.29
CA TYR A 96 -0.73 4.78 -2.14
C TYR A 96 -2.01 5.12 -1.39
N GLN A 97 -2.18 6.41 -1.05
CA GLN A 97 -3.35 6.88 -0.33
C GLN A 97 -4.64 6.65 -1.12
N ALA A 98 -4.64 6.99 -2.41
CA ALA A 98 -5.79 6.85 -3.30
C ALA A 98 -6.24 5.38 -3.43
N LEU A 99 -5.31 4.43 -3.56
CA LEU A 99 -5.70 3.02 -3.63
C LEU A 99 -6.36 2.55 -2.33
N LEU A 100 -5.81 2.90 -1.17
CA LEU A 100 -6.40 2.53 0.11
C LEU A 100 -7.79 3.14 0.28
N LEU A 101 -7.98 4.42 -0.05
CA LEU A 101 -9.30 5.05 -0.01
C LEU A 101 -10.29 4.33 -0.94
N ALA A 102 -9.88 3.97 -2.15
CA ALA A 102 -10.72 3.23 -3.08
C ALA A 102 -11.08 1.82 -2.56
N MET A 103 -10.13 1.10 -1.97
CA MET A 103 -10.36 -0.22 -1.36
C MET A 103 -11.33 -0.15 -0.17
N LEU A 104 -11.21 0.90 0.65
CA LEU A 104 -12.10 1.18 1.79
C LEU A 104 -13.44 1.80 1.36
N LYS A 105 -13.63 2.03 0.05
CA LYS A 105 -14.78 2.73 -0.52
C LYS A 105 -14.99 4.10 0.14
N GLU A 106 -13.94 4.81 0.55
CA GLU A 106 -14.02 6.13 1.16
C GLU A 106 -14.10 7.23 0.10
N ASP A 107 -14.79 8.33 0.43
CA ASP A 107 -14.84 9.52 -0.41
C ASP A 107 -13.68 10.47 0.00
N PRO A 108 -12.75 10.82 -0.90
CA PRO A 108 -11.67 11.76 -0.61
C PRO A 108 -12.13 13.14 -0.12
N ASN A 109 -13.38 13.52 -0.44
CA ASN A 109 -13.96 14.81 -0.07
C ASN A 109 -14.76 14.76 1.24
N ASP A 110 -15.17 13.58 1.71
CA ASP A 110 -15.94 13.42 2.94
C ASP A 110 -15.66 12.09 3.67
N PHE A 111 -14.73 12.14 4.62
CA PHE A 111 -14.37 11.01 5.48
C PHE A 111 -15.37 10.78 6.64
N ARG A 112 -16.33 11.68 6.86
CA ARG A 112 -17.24 11.64 8.04
C ARG A 112 -18.43 10.71 7.84
N GLY A 113 -18.67 10.26 6.62
CA GLY A 113 -19.78 9.37 6.30
C GLY A 113 -19.77 8.09 7.15
N ILE A 114 -20.94 7.71 7.66
CA ILE A 114 -21.15 6.40 8.29
C ILE A 114 -21.31 5.40 7.15
N LYS A 115 -20.28 4.61 6.85
CA LYS A 115 -20.38 3.47 5.92
C LYS A 115 -20.39 2.19 6.73
N GLU A 116 -21.23 1.25 6.31
CA GLU A 116 -21.29 -0.09 6.88
C GLU A 116 -19.93 -0.78 6.71
N ASN A 117 -19.43 -1.37 7.81
CA ASN A 117 -18.12 -2.01 7.90
C ASN A 117 -18.04 -3.27 7.03
N GLU A 118 -17.86 -3.11 5.72
CA GLU A 118 -17.20 -4.13 4.90
C GLU A 118 -15.69 -3.91 4.99
N SER A 119 -15.12 -4.07 6.19
CA SER A 119 -13.66 -4.04 6.33
C SER A 119 -13.07 -5.22 5.56
N PRO A 120 -12.07 -5.01 4.69
CA PRO A 120 -11.27 -6.12 4.17
C PRO A 120 -10.45 -6.68 5.35
N SER A 121 -10.99 -7.71 6.01
CA SER A 121 -10.58 -8.11 7.37
C SER A 121 -9.13 -8.59 7.50
N ASP A 122 -8.49 -8.99 6.40
CA ASP A 122 -7.23 -9.74 6.44
C ASP A 122 -6.06 -9.01 5.78
N VAL A 123 -6.30 -7.82 5.21
CA VAL A 123 -5.25 -7.04 4.53
C VAL A 123 -4.48 -6.21 5.55
N VAL A 124 -3.17 -6.37 5.56
CA VAL A 124 -2.27 -5.56 6.40
C VAL A 124 -1.54 -4.52 5.56
N ASN A 125 -1.43 -3.31 6.10
CA ASN A 125 -0.62 -2.24 5.54
C ASN A 125 0.73 -2.14 6.24
N LEU A 126 1.79 -1.95 5.45
CA LEU A 126 3.14 -1.70 5.89
C LEU A 126 3.63 -0.39 5.30
N PHE A 127 3.64 0.64 6.13
CA PHE A 127 4.09 1.99 5.77
C PHE A 127 5.60 2.03 5.74
N LEU A 128 6.14 2.46 4.60
CA LEU A 128 7.55 2.75 4.41
C LEU A 128 7.76 4.24 4.63
N TYR A 129 8.34 4.60 5.78
CA TYR A 129 8.65 5.99 6.08
C TYR A 129 10.12 6.14 6.46
N PRO A 130 11.02 6.21 5.46
CA PRO A 130 12.43 6.28 5.74
C PRO A 130 12.80 7.54 6.52
N VAL A 131 13.80 7.41 7.39
CA VAL A 131 14.26 8.52 8.24
C VAL A 131 14.81 9.66 7.38
N GLY A 132 14.28 10.88 7.58
CA GLY A 132 14.75 12.08 6.88
C GLY A 132 13.73 12.69 5.91
N MET A 133 12.66 11.98 5.57
CA MET A 133 11.55 12.55 4.81
C MET A 133 10.74 13.54 5.67
N MET A 134 10.61 14.78 5.19
CA MET A 134 9.79 15.82 5.82
C MET A 134 8.58 16.08 4.93
N ALA A 135 7.45 15.48 5.29
CA ALA A 135 6.24 15.53 4.48
C ALA A 135 5.37 16.73 4.88
N GLN A 136 5.88 17.97 4.74
CA GLN A 136 5.18 19.16 5.26
C GLN A 136 3.84 19.43 4.56
N ASP A 137 3.77 19.17 3.26
CA ASP A 137 2.64 19.53 2.39
C ASP A 137 1.54 18.46 2.30
N ILE A 138 1.77 17.26 2.84
CA ILE A 138 0.81 16.14 2.78
C ILE A 138 0.24 15.73 4.15
N ARG A 139 0.47 16.53 5.19
CA ARG A 139 0.08 16.20 6.58
C ARG A 139 -1.42 15.99 6.73
N LYS A 140 -2.23 16.74 5.98
CA LYS A 140 -3.68 16.65 6.04
C LYS A 140 -4.14 15.31 5.44
N GLU A 141 -3.59 14.96 4.29
CA GLU A 141 -3.86 13.75 3.53
C GLU A 141 -3.47 12.51 4.36
N LEU A 142 -2.28 12.50 4.95
CA LEU A 142 -1.84 11.46 5.89
C LEU A 142 -2.75 11.33 7.11
N SER A 143 -3.21 12.46 7.66
CA SER A 143 -4.13 12.44 8.81
C SER A 143 -5.48 11.83 8.44
N ASN A 144 -6.01 12.17 7.25
CA ASN A 144 -7.25 11.60 6.73
C ASN A 144 -7.11 10.10 6.44
N LEU A 145 -6.01 9.68 5.83
CA LEU A 145 -5.70 8.27 5.62
C LEU A 145 -5.67 7.52 6.96
N MET A 146 -5.00 8.08 7.96
CA MET A 146 -4.92 7.45 9.28
C MET A 146 -6.26 7.36 10.00
N TYR A 147 -7.10 8.38 9.85
CA TYR A 147 -8.47 8.33 10.33
C TYR A 147 -9.25 7.19 9.66
N CYS A 148 -9.16 7.04 8.35
CA CYS A 148 -9.84 5.97 7.60
C CYS A 148 -9.37 4.59 8.05
N LEU A 149 -8.05 4.37 8.15
CA LEU A 149 -7.50 3.08 8.55
C LEU A 149 -7.94 2.69 9.96
N LYS A 150 -8.04 3.64 10.90
CA LYS A 150 -8.59 3.41 12.24
C LYS A 150 -10.08 3.13 12.22
N LYS A 151 -10.85 3.91 11.46
CA LYS A 151 -12.30 3.73 11.29
C LYS A 151 -12.65 2.33 10.78
N HIS A 152 -11.83 1.79 9.88
CA HIS A 152 -12.00 0.47 9.27
C HIS A 152 -11.24 -0.66 9.96
N GLU A 153 -10.54 -0.38 11.07
CA GLU A 153 -9.74 -1.34 11.86
C GLU A 153 -8.71 -2.12 11.00
N MET A 154 -8.13 -1.45 10.01
CA MET A 154 -7.21 -2.06 9.06
C MET A 154 -5.80 -2.10 9.64
N GLY A 155 -5.28 -3.32 9.90
CA GLY A 155 -3.97 -3.54 10.51
C GLY A 155 -2.88 -2.75 9.79
N THR A 156 -2.18 -1.88 10.51
CA THR A 156 -1.19 -0.98 9.91
C THR A 156 0.06 -0.90 10.76
N TYR A 157 1.19 -1.16 10.12
CA TYR A 157 2.53 -1.14 10.70
C TYR A 157 3.40 -0.11 9.97
N LEU A 158 4.41 0.38 10.66
CA LEU A 158 5.35 1.38 10.19
C LEU A 158 6.76 0.82 10.24
N ILE A 159 7.49 0.92 9.13
CA ILE A 159 8.92 0.71 9.09
C ILE A 159 9.60 2.07 9.04
N ARG A 160 10.38 2.37 10.09
CA ARG A 160 11.18 3.59 10.20
C ARG A 160 12.66 3.25 10.24
N LYS A 161 13.29 3.22 9.07
CA LYS A 161 14.73 2.91 8.90
C LYS A 161 15.38 3.86 7.90
N GLU A 162 16.72 3.88 7.89
CA GLU A 162 17.44 4.49 6.78
C GLU A 162 17.24 3.65 5.52
N GLU A 163 17.19 4.30 4.36
CA GLU A 163 16.91 3.64 3.07
C GLU A 163 17.87 2.48 2.79
N LYS A 164 19.16 2.65 3.12
CA LYS A 164 20.21 1.63 2.96
C LYS A 164 19.96 0.33 3.75
N ASP A 165 19.15 0.39 4.81
CA ASP A 165 18.87 -0.73 5.70
C ASP A 165 17.55 -1.46 5.33
N LEU A 166 16.74 -0.87 4.45
CA LEU A 166 15.40 -1.37 4.12
C LEU A 166 15.44 -2.74 3.42
N ASP A 167 16.36 -2.95 2.48
CA ASP A 167 16.43 -4.21 1.73
C ASP A 167 16.70 -5.40 2.64
N SER A 168 17.63 -5.24 3.59
CA SER A 168 17.96 -6.30 4.56
C SER A 168 16.77 -6.61 5.47
N LEU A 169 16.01 -5.58 5.86
CA LEU A 169 14.81 -5.71 6.66
C LEU A 169 13.69 -6.41 5.87
N PHE A 170 13.46 -6.05 4.61
CA PHE A 170 12.47 -6.73 3.77
C PHE A 170 12.81 -8.19 3.57
N LYS A 171 14.10 -8.53 3.34
CA LYS A 171 14.52 -9.93 3.25
C LYS A 171 14.19 -10.70 4.53
N LEU A 172 14.47 -10.13 5.70
CA LEU A 172 14.12 -10.76 6.97
C LEU A 172 12.60 -10.94 7.11
N LEU A 173 11.84 -9.87 6.84
CA LEU A 173 10.40 -9.86 6.94
C LEU A 173 9.74 -10.90 6.03
N LEU A 174 10.11 -10.94 4.74
CA LEU A 174 9.53 -11.82 3.75
C LEU A 174 9.80 -13.30 4.05
N ASN A 175 11.00 -13.62 4.54
CA ASN A 175 11.32 -14.96 5.00
C ASN A 175 10.46 -15.36 6.20
N SER A 176 10.24 -14.45 7.14
CA SER A 176 9.44 -14.70 8.32
C SER A 176 7.94 -14.81 8.02
N LEU A 177 7.42 -14.03 7.06
CA LEU A 177 6.03 -14.08 6.61
C LEU A 177 5.63 -15.42 5.97
N THR A 178 6.60 -16.26 5.64
CA THR A 178 6.36 -17.63 5.17
C THR A 178 5.83 -18.54 6.29
N PHE A 179 6.12 -18.21 7.55
CA PHE A 179 5.83 -19.06 8.71
C PHE A 179 4.93 -18.39 9.75
N MET A 180 4.87 -17.06 9.76
CA MET A 180 4.20 -16.26 10.78
C MET A 180 3.44 -15.09 10.14
N SER A 181 2.41 -14.61 10.81
CA SER A 181 1.72 -13.37 10.47
C SER A 181 2.55 -12.15 10.86
N ILE A 182 2.31 -11.02 10.21
CA ILE A 182 2.94 -9.73 10.56
C ILE A 182 2.69 -9.32 12.02
N VAL A 183 1.55 -9.70 12.60
CA VAL A 183 1.20 -9.48 14.01
C VAL A 183 2.21 -10.18 14.92
N GLU A 184 2.56 -11.43 14.61
CA GLU A 184 3.54 -12.20 15.39
C GLU A 184 4.98 -11.70 15.22
N LEU A 185 5.23 -10.92 14.15
CA LEU A 185 6.56 -10.41 13.80
C LEU A 185 6.87 -9.03 14.38
N GLU A 186 5.85 -8.28 14.84
CA GLU A 186 6.05 -6.93 15.37
C GLU A 186 7.03 -6.90 16.56
N ASP A 187 6.91 -7.89 17.46
CA ASP A 187 7.77 -8.03 18.64
C ASP A 187 9.15 -8.66 18.34
N GLN A 188 9.31 -9.25 17.15
CA GLN A 188 10.52 -9.99 16.78
C GLN A 188 11.47 -9.17 15.89
N ILE A 189 10.94 -8.22 15.14
CA ILE A 189 11.71 -7.46 14.15
C ILE A 189 11.85 -5.99 14.59
N LYS A 190 13.07 -5.65 15.04
CA LYS A 190 13.37 -4.29 15.53
C LYS A 190 13.20 -3.23 14.43
N GLY A 191 12.22 -2.36 14.61
CA GLY A 191 11.94 -1.22 13.73
C GLY A 191 10.66 -1.34 12.92
N ILE A 192 9.85 -2.36 13.21
CA ILE A 192 8.43 -2.39 12.89
C ILE A 192 7.69 -1.79 14.07
N GLU A 193 6.93 -0.72 13.83
CA GLU A 193 6.13 -0.02 14.83
C GLU A 193 4.66 -0.19 14.49
N HIS A 194 3.84 -0.49 15.48
CA HIS A 194 2.42 -0.73 15.29
C HIS A 194 1.61 0.58 15.35
N LEU A 195 0.80 0.86 14.32
CA LEU A 195 0.02 2.11 14.20
C LEU A 195 -1.49 1.91 14.40
N VAL A 196 -2.05 0.83 13.85
CA VAL A 196 -3.48 0.49 13.93
C VAL A 196 -3.64 -1.01 14.13
N SER A 197 -4.30 -1.40 15.23
CA SER A 197 -4.52 -2.82 15.57
C SER A 197 -5.38 -3.49 14.50
N PRO A 198 -4.93 -4.62 13.93
CA PRO A 198 -5.84 -5.44 13.17
C PRO A 198 -6.95 -5.93 14.09
N ARG A 199 -8.16 -6.04 13.55
CA ARG A 199 -9.29 -6.62 14.26
C ARG A 199 -8.95 -8.07 14.58
N LEU A 200 -8.68 -8.37 15.85
CA LEU A 200 -8.51 -9.75 16.31
C LEU A 200 -9.84 -10.46 16.08
N SER A 201 -9.85 -11.48 15.21
CA SER A 201 -10.95 -12.44 15.20
C SER A 201 -10.92 -13.13 16.56
N MET A 202 -11.90 -12.83 17.42
CA MET A 202 -12.14 -13.66 18.59
C MET A 202 -12.52 -15.02 18.05
N GLN A 203 -11.60 -15.98 18.13
CA GLN A 203 -11.95 -17.39 17.98
C GLN A 203 -12.82 -17.74 19.18
N GLU A 204 -14.13 -17.83 18.95
CA GLU A 204 -15.07 -18.49 19.87
C GLU A 204 -14.90 -20.02 19.80
#